data_AF-A0A6V7Y2K4-F1
#
_entry.id   AF-A0A6V7Y2K4-F1
#
_cell.length_a   1.000
_cell.length_b   1.000
_cell.length_c   1.000
_cell.angle_alpha   90.00
_cell.angle_beta   90.00
_cell.angle_gamma   90.00
#
_symmetry.space_group_name_H-M   'P 1'
#
loop_
_entity.id
_entity.type
_entity.pdbx_description
1 polymer ?
#
loop_
_entity_poly.entity_id
_entity_poly.type
_entity_poly.pdbx_seq_one_letter_code
_entity_poly.pdbx_strand_id
1 'polypeptide(L)' 'MDIKMVLVHLLRSFELERCSETLINPNLTGQGVLNSGKIFVKLNLRK' A
#
# COMPACT_ATOMS: atom_id res chain seq x y z
N MET A 1 14.06 2.53 -10.90
CA MET A 1 14.06 3.65 -9.93
C MET A 1 12.64 4.21 -9.73
N ASP A 2 11.62 3.49 -10.20
CA ASP A 2 10.36 4.10 -10.62
C ASP A 2 9.23 3.92 -9.61
N ILE A 3 9.12 2.73 -8.99
CA ILE A 3 8.10 2.46 -7.96
C ILE A 3 8.24 3.39 -6.76
N LYS A 4 9.48 3.70 -6.35
CA LYS A 4 9.73 4.61 -5.21
C LYS A 4 9.21 6.02 -5.48
N MET A 5 9.46 6.58 -6.67
CA MET A 5 8.95 7.90 -7.02
C MET A 5 7.42 7.93 -7.11
N VAL A 6 6.82 6.92 -7.75
CA VAL A 6 5.36 6.82 -7.86
C VAL A 6 4.71 6.76 -6.47
N LEU A 7 5.25 5.95 -5.56
CA LEU A 7 4.76 5.89 -4.18
C LEU A 7 4.89 7.22 -3.44
N VAL A 8 6.03 7.90 -3.57
CA VAL A 8 6.25 9.21 -2.94
C VAL A 8 5.25 10.25 -3.43
N HIS A 9 5.00 10.30 -4.74
CA HIS A 9 4.00 11.22 -5.31
C HIS A 9 2.59 10.90 -4.84
N LEU A 10 2.20 9.63 -4.79
CA LEU A 10 0.89 9.22 -4.27
C LEU A 10 0.73 9.61 -2.79
N LEU A 11 1.73 9.33 -1.95
CA LEU A 11 1.69 9.65 -0.52
C LEU A 11 1.76 11.15 -0.21
N ARG A 12 2.27 11.95 -1.15
CA ARG A 12 2.28 13.41 -1.01
C ARG A 12 0.91 14.00 -1.27
N SER A 13 0.19 13.47 -2.26
CA SER A 13 -1.11 14.02 -2.69
C SER A 13 -2.32 13.35 -2.02
N PHE A 14 -2.15 12.13 -1.51
CA PHE A 14 -3.25 11.32 -0.99
C PHE A 14 -2.91 10.70 0.36
N GLU A 15 -3.94 10.58 1.20
CA GLU A 15 -3.93 9.73 2.37
C GLU A 15 -4.46 8.34 2.00
N LEU A 16 -3.72 7.31 2.42
CA LEU A 16 -4.08 5.92 2.20
C LEU A 16 -4.98 5.45 3.33
N GLU A 17 -6.23 5.13 2.99
CA GLU A 17 -7.18 4.48 3.89
C GLU A 17 -7.25 2.99 3.56
N ARG A 18 -7.23 2.14 4.58
CA ARG A 18 -7.31 0.68 4.40
C ARG A 18 -8.72 0.30 3.94
N CYS A 19 -8.84 -0.40 2.80
CA CYS A 19 -10.11 -1.01 2.42
C CYS A 19 -10.40 -2.23 3.30
N SER A 20 -11.67 -2.40 3.68
CA SER A 20 -12.16 -3.58 4.41
C SER A 20 -11.90 -4.91 3.68
N GLU A 21 -11.79 -4.86 2.34
CA GLU A 21 -11.49 -6.01 1.47
C GLU A 21 -10.02 -6.47 1.54
N THR A 22 -9.11 -5.68 2.13
CA THR A 22 -7.69 -6.05 2.24
C THR A 22 -7.47 -6.99 3.43
N LEU A 23 -7.77 -8.26 3.19
CA LEU A 23 -7.52 -9.43 4.05
C LEU A 23 -6.10 -9.98 3.89
N ILE A 24 -5.09 -9.11 3.97
CA ILE A 24 -3.71 -9.59 3.98
C ILE A 24 -3.21 -9.65 5.42
N ASN A 25 -2.85 -10.85 5.85
CA ASN A 25 -2.10 -11.07 7.09
C ASN A 25 -0.60 -11.04 6.73
N PRO A 26 0.12 -9.94 7.02
CA PRO A 26 1.54 -9.87 6.73
C PRO A 26 2.27 -10.89 7.59
N ASN A 27 2.92 -11.86 6.95
CA ASN A 27 3.78 -12.82 7.64
C ASN A 27 5.13 -12.16 7.93
N LEU A 28 5.31 -11.66 9.15
CA LEU A 28 6.49 -10.87 9.55
C LEU A 28 7.65 -11.73 10.09
N THR A 29 7.48 -13.05 10.16
CA THR A 29 8.39 -13.97 10.87
C THR A 29 9.52 -14.56 10.02
N GLY A 30 9.62 -14.27 8.72
CA GLY A 30 10.76 -14.72 7.92
C GLY A 30 10.71 -14.18 6.51
N GLN A 31 11.70 -13.35 6.16
CA GLN A 31 11.92 -12.74 4.85
C GLN A 31 10.64 -12.11 4.29
N GLY A 32 10.40 -10.82 4.62
CA GLY A 32 9.20 -10.03 4.31
C GLY A 32 8.90 -9.89 2.81
N VAL A 33 8.57 -11.01 2.19
CA VAL A 33 8.06 -11.14 0.84
C VAL A 33 6.60 -11.48 1.02
N LEU A 34 5.73 -10.46 0.87
CA LEU A 34 4.33 -10.73 0.60
C LEU A 34 4.30 -11.53 -0.71
N ASN A 35 3.87 -12.78 -0.65
CA ASN A 35 3.47 -13.53 -1.84
C ASN A 35 2.46 -12.67 -2.63
N SER A 36 2.61 -12.62 -3.95
CA SER A 36 1.91 -11.75 -4.89
C SER A 36 0.38 -11.66 -4.63
N GLY A 37 -0.01 -10.75 -3.76
CA GLY A 37 -1.39 -10.48 -3.38
C GLY A 37 -1.80 -9.11 -3.91
N LYS A 38 -3.05 -8.99 -4.36
CA LYS A 38 -3.61 -7.69 -4.70
C LYS A 38 -3.99 -6.97 -3.40
N ILE A 39 -3.46 -5.76 -3.21
CA ILE A 39 -3.85 -4.86 -2.12
C ILE A 39 -4.82 -3.83 -2.72
N PHE A 40 -5.97 -3.65 -2.08
CA PHE A 40 -6.89 -2.57 -2.41
C PHE A 40 -6.79 -1.50 -1.30
N VAL A 41 -6.42 -0.28 -1.70
CA VAL A 41 -6.38 0.89 -0.81
C VAL A 41 -7.28 1.97 -1.37
N LYS A 42 -7.95 2.69 -0.47
CA LYS A 42 -8.73 3.86 -0.82
C LYS A 42 -7.83 5.09 -0.72
N LEU A 43 -7.80 5.88 -1.78
CA LEU A 43 -7.03 7.12 -1.84
C LEU A 43 -7.96 8.29 -1.54
N ASN A 44 -7.67 9.03 -0.47
CA ASN A 44 -8.37 10.28 -0.16
C ASN A 44 -7.44 11.46 -0.48
N LEU A 45 -7.93 12.49 -1.18
CA LEU A 45 -7.12 13.66 -1.47
C LEU A 45 -6.74 14.37 -0.16
N ARG A 46 -5.45 14.67 0.01
CA ARG A 46 -4.96 15.44 1.14
C ARG A 46 -5.35 16.92 0.95
N LYS A 47 -5.97 17.54 1.97
CA LYS A 47 -6.31 18.97 1.97
C LYS A 47 -5.09 19.84 2.20
#